data_AF-A0A1G2I8X3-F1
#
_entry.id   AF-A0A1G2I8X3-F1
#
_cell.length_a   1.000
_cell.length_b   1.000
_cell.length_c   1.000
_cell.angle_alpha   90.00
_cell.angle_beta   90.00
_cell.angle_gamma   90.00
#
_symmetry.space_group_name_H-M   'P 1'
#
loop_
_entity.id
_entity.type
_entity.pdbx_description
1 polymer ?
#
loop_
_entity_poly.entity_id
_entity_poly.type
_entity_poly.pdbx_seq_one_letter_code
_entity_poly.pdbx_strand_id
1 'polypeptide(L)'
;MSGEGGYSSLAGFAGGDGGKLQLNYHGLIRNFTIKTHFPILTGGRAISGVNGSNGQVILKRSTRSPRDVDVNDNGLVNVADIALIEALYRNTTTDNTFENGKDIDDSGVIDVLDLARVGFEINTR
;
A
#
# COMPACT_ATOMS: atom_id res chain seq x y z
N MET A 1 8.18 0.44 -14.19
CA MET A 1 6.98 1.09 -14.77
C MET A 1 5.93 0.01 -14.92
N SER A 2 4.73 0.22 -14.35
CA SER A 2 3.49 -0.45 -14.80
C SER A 2 3.27 -0.10 -16.27
N GLY A 3 2.71 -1.01 -17.06
CA GLY A 3 2.85 -1.05 -18.52
C GLY A 3 2.72 0.29 -19.26
N GLU A 4 3.45 0.47 -20.35
CA GLU A 4 3.33 1.65 -21.19
C GLU A 4 2.00 1.65 -21.94
N GLY A 5 1.40 2.83 -22.13
CA GLY A 5 0.29 2.99 -23.07
C GLY A 5 0.68 2.53 -24.48
N GLY A 6 -0.30 2.06 -25.25
CA GLY A 6 -0.15 1.73 -26.66
C GLY A 6 -0.51 2.92 -27.55
N TYR A 7 -0.07 2.88 -28.80
CA TYR A 7 -0.42 3.85 -29.83
C TYR A 7 -1.64 3.39 -30.64
N SER A 8 -2.48 4.34 -31.05
CA SER A 8 -3.50 4.10 -32.08
C SER A 8 -2.84 3.98 -33.47
N SER A 9 -3.35 3.10 -34.33
CA SER A 9 -2.96 3.08 -35.75
C SER A 9 -3.69 4.14 -36.58
N LEU A 10 -4.76 4.74 -36.05
CA LEU A 10 -5.59 5.74 -36.72
C LEU A 10 -5.28 7.15 -36.20
N ALA A 11 -5.07 8.09 -37.13
CA ALA A 11 -4.82 9.49 -36.83
C ALA A 11 -6.03 10.14 -36.13
N GLY A 12 -5.76 10.94 -35.09
CA GLY A 12 -6.79 11.62 -34.30
C GLY A 12 -7.37 10.79 -33.14
N PHE A 13 -6.89 9.57 -32.92
CA PHE A 13 -7.32 8.71 -31.82
C PHE A 13 -6.16 8.39 -30.87
N ALA A 14 -6.46 8.24 -29.58
CA ALA A 14 -5.53 7.73 -28.58
C ALA A 14 -5.49 6.20 -28.61
N GLY A 15 -4.32 5.61 -28.40
CA GLY A 15 -4.20 4.16 -28.19
C GLY A 15 -4.60 3.75 -26.77
N GLY A 16 -4.61 2.45 -26.50
CA GLY A 16 -5.06 1.89 -25.22
C GLY A 16 -4.11 2.18 -24.06
N ASP A 17 -4.64 2.31 -22.85
CA ASP A 17 -3.85 2.51 -21.63
C ASP A 17 -3.06 1.25 -21.25
N GLY A 18 -1.90 1.44 -20.58
CA GLY A 18 -0.94 0.38 -20.23
C GLY A 18 -1.34 -0.60 -19.12
N GLY A 19 -2.65 -0.77 -18.88
CA GLY A 19 -3.22 -1.71 -17.92
C GLY A 19 -3.01 -1.36 -16.45
N LYS A 20 -3.54 -2.20 -15.55
CA LYS A 20 -3.39 -2.06 -14.09
C LYS A 20 -2.80 -3.32 -13.50
N LEU A 21 -1.73 -3.17 -12.71
CA LEU A 21 -1.20 -4.23 -11.87
C LEU A 21 -1.57 -3.96 -10.42
N GLN A 22 -2.44 -4.79 -9.86
CA GLN A 22 -2.80 -4.70 -8.45
C GLN A 22 -2.14 -5.83 -7.66
N LEU A 23 -1.36 -5.48 -6.64
CA LEU A 23 -0.84 -6.42 -5.66
C LEU A 23 -1.58 -6.26 -4.35
N ASN A 24 -2.23 -7.33 -3.93
CA ASN A 24 -2.83 -7.44 -2.60
C ASN A 24 -1.85 -8.20 -1.72
N TYR A 25 -1.52 -7.67 -0.53
CA TYR A 25 -0.52 -8.26 0.34
C TYR A 25 -0.94 -8.25 1.81
N HIS A 26 -0.36 -9.19 2.56
CA HIS A 26 -0.37 -9.24 4.01
C HIS A 26 1.09 -9.13 4.47
N GLY A 27 1.41 -8.32 5.47
CA GLY A 27 2.78 -8.27 6.00
C GLY A 27 3.59 -7.01 5.67
N LEU A 28 4.81 -7.01 6.20
CA LEU A 28 5.86 -6.01 6.02
C LEU A 28 6.37 -6.00 4.57
N ILE A 29 6.33 -4.83 3.95
CA ILE A 29 7.00 -4.59 2.66
C ILE A 29 8.14 -3.60 2.90
N ARG A 30 9.33 -4.12 3.26
CA ARG A 30 10.53 -3.28 3.40
C ARG A 30 11.21 -3.09 2.05
N ASN A 31 11.58 -1.86 1.71
CA ASN A 31 12.41 -1.54 0.54
C ASN A 31 11.88 -2.06 -0.80
N PHE A 32 10.57 -2.29 -0.93
CA PHE A 32 9.99 -2.70 -2.20
C PHE A 32 9.82 -1.47 -3.09
N THR A 33 10.90 -1.09 -3.75
CA THR A 33 10.81 -0.13 -4.85
C THR A 33 10.22 -0.85 -6.04
N ILE A 34 8.90 -0.74 -6.19
CA ILE A 34 8.11 -1.27 -7.32
C ILE A 34 8.84 -1.07 -8.67
N LYS A 35 9.49 0.08 -8.87
CA LYS A 35 10.09 0.42 -10.16
C LYS A 35 11.13 -0.57 -10.69
N THR A 36 11.83 -1.34 -9.85
CA THR A 36 12.98 -2.15 -10.27
C THR A 36 12.68 -3.62 -10.55
N HIS A 37 11.52 -4.16 -10.14
CA HIS A 37 11.25 -5.60 -10.17
C HIS A 37 10.02 -6.03 -10.99
N PHE A 38 9.28 -5.09 -11.59
CA PHE A 38 8.20 -5.47 -12.52
C PHE A 38 8.71 -5.60 -13.95
N PRO A 39 8.19 -6.57 -14.72
CA PRO A 39 8.41 -6.60 -16.15
C PRO A 39 7.93 -5.28 -16.75
N ILE A 40 8.76 -4.66 -17.59
CA ILE A 40 8.34 -3.54 -18.41
C ILE A 40 7.38 -4.12 -19.45
N LEU A 41 6.08 -3.95 -19.22
CA LEU A 41 5.07 -4.30 -20.21
C LEU A 41 5.03 -3.16 -21.23
N THR A 42 5.67 -3.34 -22.37
CA THR A 42 5.69 -2.32 -23.42
C THR A 42 4.36 -2.28 -24.16
N GLY A 43 3.79 -1.10 -24.33
CA GLY A 43 2.66 -0.87 -25.24
C GLY A 43 3.09 -0.98 -26.71
N GLY A 44 2.13 -1.25 -27.60
CA GLY A 44 2.38 -1.27 -29.05
C GLY A 44 2.71 0.12 -29.59
N ARG A 45 3.64 0.25 -30.55
CA ARG A 45 4.03 1.53 -31.18
C ARG A 45 3.43 1.67 -32.58
N ALA A 46 2.94 2.85 -32.92
CA ALA A 46 2.43 3.19 -34.26
C ALA A 46 2.92 4.57 -34.71
N ILE A 47 3.02 4.76 -36.03
CA ILE A 47 3.64 5.95 -36.66
C ILE A 47 2.72 7.18 -36.59
N SER A 48 1.39 6.98 -36.51
CA SER A 48 0.39 8.04 -36.76
C SER A 48 -0.66 8.22 -35.65
N GLY A 49 -0.44 7.72 -34.43
CA GLY A 49 -1.40 7.83 -33.32
C GLY A 49 -0.86 8.52 -32.08
N VAL A 50 -1.78 8.90 -31.19
CA VAL A 50 -1.44 9.42 -29.85
C VAL A 50 -1.25 8.25 -28.89
N ASN A 51 -0.24 8.34 -28.02
CA ASN A 51 0.00 7.31 -27.02
C ASN A 51 -1.09 7.35 -25.92
N GLY A 52 -1.52 6.18 -25.46
CA GLY A 52 -2.40 6.05 -24.28
C GLY A 52 -1.67 6.38 -22.97
N SER A 53 -2.40 6.35 -21.87
CA SER A 53 -1.83 6.62 -20.54
C SER A 53 -0.95 5.47 -20.07
N ASN A 54 0.08 5.79 -19.29
CA ASN A 54 0.87 4.78 -18.60
C ASN A 54 -0.01 4.02 -17.60
N GLY A 55 0.22 2.72 -17.53
CA GLY A 55 -0.43 1.81 -16.61
C GLY A 55 -0.12 2.16 -15.16
N GLN A 56 -0.96 1.65 -14.26
CA GLN A 56 -0.87 1.94 -12.83
C GLN A 56 -0.46 0.70 -12.04
N VAL A 57 0.39 0.87 -11.02
CA VAL A 57 0.57 -0.13 -9.95
C VAL A 57 -0.27 0.30 -8.77
N ILE A 58 -1.13 -0.60 -8.31
CA ILE A 58 -1.96 -0.41 -7.11
C ILE A 58 -1.46 -1.39 -6.06
N LEU A 59 -1.03 -0.87 -4.91
CA LEU A 59 -0.74 -1.67 -3.74
C LEU A 59 -1.94 -1.62 -2.80
N LYS A 60 -2.46 -2.79 -2.43
CA LYS A 60 -3.57 -2.90 -1.49
C LYS A 60 -3.16 -3.78 -0.32
N ARG A 61 -2.93 -3.16 0.84
CA ARG A 61 -2.69 -3.88 2.08
C ARG A 61 -3.98 -4.55 2.55
N SER A 62 -3.85 -5.75 3.10
CA SER A 62 -4.98 -6.42 3.74
C SER A 62 -5.37 -5.72 5.03
N THR A 63 -6.67 -5.52 5.22
CA THR A 63 -7.27 -4.99 6.45
C THR A 63 -7.84 -6.10 7.33
N ARG A 64 -7.37 -7.35 7.14
CA ARG A 64 -7.84 -8.50 7.93
C ARG A 64 -7.43 -8.29 9.39
N SER A 65 -8.36 -8.53 10.31
CA SER A 65 -8.08 -8.56 11.74
C SER A 65 -7.48 -9.91 12.17
N PRO A 66 -6.50 -9.93 13.10
CA PRO A 66 -5.79 -8.76 13.62
C PRO A 66 -4.92 -8.10 12.54
N ARG A 67 -4.83 -6.77 12.57
CA ARG A 67 -4.10 -5.95 11.59
C ARG A 67 -2.59 -6.16 11.72
N ASP A 68 -1.87 -5.71 10.69
CA ASP A 68 -0.41 -5.68 10.72
C ASP A 68 0.09 -4.67 11.77
N VAL A 69 1.22 -5.00 12.42
CA VAL A 69 1.86 -4.21 13.48
C VAL A 69 2.79 -3.12 12.94
N ASP A 70 3.19 -3.17 11.66
CA ASP A 70 3.84 -2.04 10.96
C ASP A 70 2.77 -1.03 10.57
N VAL A 71 2.51 -0.10 11.47
CA VAL A 71 1.38 0.83 11.33
C VAL A 71 1.71 2.04 10.44
N ASN A 72 2.96 2.22 10.03
CA ASN A 72 3.39 3.34 9.16
C ASN A 72 3.79 2.89 7.75
N ASP A 73 3.62 1.62 7.44
CA ASP A 73 3.84 1.00 6.15
C ASP A 73 5.30 1.13 5.64
N ASN A 74 6.28 1.23 6.53
CA ASN A 74 7.68 1.34 6.14
C ASN A 74 8.37 -0.04 6.00
N GLY A 75 7.65 -1.12 6.33
CA GLY A 75 8.15 -2.51 6.29
C GLY A 75 9.09 -2.87 7.44
N LEU A 76 9.10 -2.10 8.51
CA LEU A 76 9.84 -2.34 9.74
C LEU A 76 8.88 -2.22 10.91
N VAL A 77 9.00 -3.14 11.87
CA VAL A 77 8.33 -2.99 13.16
C VAL A 77 9.36 -2.55 14.17
N ASN A 78 9.24 -1.33 14.68
CA ASN A 78 10.17 -0.76 15.64
C ASN A 78 9.48 0.27 16.56
N VAL A 79 10.28 0.98 17.34
CA VAL A 79 9.80 1.99 18.30
C VAL A 79 9.00 3.14 17.66
N ALA A 80 9.16 3.40 16.35
CA ALA A 80 8.35 4.38 15.65
C ALA A 80 6.90 3.92 15.49
N ASP A 81 6.64 2.63 15.35
CA ASP A 81 5.28 2.07 15.32
C ASP A 81 4.60 2.22 16.68
N ILE A 82 5.35 1.96 17.75
CA ILE A 82 4.91 2.20 19.14
C ILE A 82 4.52 3.67 19.30
N ALA A 83 5.39 4.61 18.93
CA ALA A 83 5.13 6.03 19.10
C ALA A 83 3.86 6.51 18.37
N LEU A 84 3.52 5.90 17.23
CA LEU A 84 2.31 6.23 16.48
C LEU A 84 1.03 5.70 17.13
N ILE A 85 1.10 4.56 17.80
CA ILE A 85 -0.02 4.04 18.60
C ILE A 85 -0.16 4.85 19.89
N GLU A 86 0.95 5.16 20.57
CA GLU A 86 0.95 5.99 21.78
C GLU A 86 0.35 7.38 21.55
N ALA A 87 0.57 7.98 20.37
CA ALA A 87 0.00 9.26 20.00
C ALA A 87 -1.54 9.27 19.97
N LEU A 88 -2.18 8.10 19.82
CA LEU A 88 -3.63 7.92 19.78
C LEU A 88 -4.15 7.08 20.95
N TYR A 89 -3.34 6.91 22.00
CA TYR A 89 -3.69 6.05 23.13
C TYR A 89 -5.00 6.49 23.79
N ARG A 90 -5.91 5.53 24.00
CA ARG A 90 -7.31 5.66 24.45
C ARG A 90 -8.28 6.27 23.45
N ASN A 91 -7.89 6.54 22.21
CA ASN A 91 -8.88 6.87 21.19
C ASN A 91 -9.79 5.66 20.95
N THR A 92 -11.06 5.94 20.71
CA THR A 92 -12.11 4.98 20.46
C THR A 92 -12.79 5.29 19.13
N THR A 93 -13.56 4.34 18.58
CA THR A 93 -14.30 4.54 17.32
C THR A 93 -15.24 5.75 17.29
N THR A 94 -15.56 6.36 18.43
CA THR A 94 -16.37 7.59 18.50
C THR A 94 -15.55 8.88 18.36
N ASP A 95 -14.22 8.80 18.47
CA ASP A 95 -13.34 9.97 18.40
C ASP A 95 -12.99 10.31 16.95
N ASN A 96 -13.01 11.61 16.62
CA ASN A 96 -12.67 12.08 15.26
C ASN A 96 -11.20 11.84 14.87
N THR A 97 -10.34 11.60 15.86
CA THR A 97 -8.91 11.29 15.70
C THR A 97 -8.64 9.79 15.68
N PHE A 98 -9.67 8.94 15.74
CA PHE A 98 -9.50 7.50 15.68
C PHE A 98 -8.99 7.07 14.31
N GLU A 99 -7.89 6.34 14.31
CA GLU A 99 -7.32 5.75 13.11
C GLU A 99 -7.42 4.23 13.18
N ASN A 100 -8.27 3.66 12.31
CA ASN A 100 -8.50 2.22 12.25
C ASN A 100 -7.22 1.40 11.97
N GLY A 101 -6.20 2.02 11.40
CA GLY A 101 -4.90 1.39 11.19
C GLY A 101 -4.04 1.24 12.45
N LYS A 102 -4.42 1.87 13.57
CA LYS A 102 -3.68 1.82 14.86
C LYS A 102 -4.35 0.95 15.92
N ASP A 103 -5.64 0.65 15.74
CA ASP A 103 -6.36 -0.40 16.47
C ASP A 103 -6.00 -1.74 15.81
N ILE A 104 -4.97 -2.41 16.30
CA ILE A 104 -4.42 -3.61 15.68
C ILE A 104 -5.31 -4.82 15.96
N ASP A 105 -5.91 -4.89 17.15
CA ASP A 105 -6.75 -6.01 17.55
C ASP A 105 -8.24 -5.88 17.14
N ASP A 106 -8.62 -4.75 16.56
CA ASP A 106 -9.96 -4.44 16.08
C ASP A 106 -11.01 -4.42 17.20
N SER A 107 -10.58 -4.01 18.40
CA SER A 107 -11.45 -3.89 19.58
C SER A 107 -12.29 -2.61 19.58
N GLY A 108 -11.97 -1.66 18.71
CA GLY A 108 -12.58 -0.33 18.66
C GLY A 108 -11.99 0.65 19.68
N VAL A 109 -10.89 0.28 20.34
CA VAL A 109 -10.14 1.10 21.31
C VAL A 109 -8.65 0.94 21.02
N ILE A 110 -7.93 2.05 20.89
CA ILE A 110 -6.47 2.04 20.75
C ILE A 110 -5.86 2.01 22.15
N ASP A 111 -5.29 0.90 22.58
CA ASP A 111 -4.79 0.75 23.95
C ASP A 111 -3.53 -0.12 24.10
N VAL A 112 -3.30 -0.62 25.31
CA VAL A 112 -2.14 -1.42 25.67
C VAL A 112 -2.07 -2.74 24.92
N LEU A 113 -3.21 -3.28 24.45
CA LEU A 113 -3.24 -4.51 23.67
C LEU A 113 -2.62 -4.30 22.28
N ASP A 114 -2.84 -3.12 21.67
CA ASP A 114 -2.20 -2.75 20.41
C ASP A 114 -0.69 -2.56 20.58
N LEU A 115 -0.30 -1.81 21.62
CA LEU A 115 1.11 -1.61 21.96
C LEU A 115 1.81 -2.93 22.25
N ALA A 116 1.16 -3.83 22.99
CA ALA A 116 1.71 -5.14 23.33
C ALA A 116 1.99 -5.95 22.06
N ARG A 117 1.10 -5.92 21.06
CA ARG A 117 1.31 -6.64 19.80
C ARG A 117 2.57 -6.15 19.06
N VAL A 118 2.78 -4.85 18.98
CA VAL A 118 4.01 -4.28 18.40
C VAL A 118 5.23 -4.70 19.23
N GLY A 119 5.15 -4.60 20.57
CA GLY A 119 6.23 -5.00 21.47
C GLY A 119 6.59 -6.49 21.39
N PHE A 120 5.61 -7.37 21.20
CA PHE A 120 5.85 -8.80 20.97
C PHE A 120 6.60 -9.04 19.67
N GLU A 121 6.22 -8.37 18.59
CA GLU A 121 6.90 -8.51 17.30
C GLU A 121 8.36 -8.03 17.37
N ILE A 122 8.62 -6.89 18.01
CA ILE A 122 9.97 -6.36 18.20
C ILE A 122 10.87 -7.30 19.00
N ASN A 123 10.32 -8.00 20.00
CA ASN A 123 11.11 -8.89 20.87
C ASN A 123 11.30 -10.30 20.29
N THR A 124 10.48 -10.72 19.33
CA THR A 124 10.50 -12.09 18.79
C THR A 124 11.18 -12.19 17.42
N ARG A 125 11.60 -11.07 16.84
CA ARG A 125 12.35 -10.99 15.57
C ARG A 125 13.68 -10.31 15.75
#